data_AF-A0A9W6ZVP0-F1
#
_entry.id   AF-A0A9W6ZVP0-F1
#
_cell.length_a   1.000
_cell.length_b   1.000
_cell.length_c   1.000
_cell.angle_alpha   90.00
_cell.angle_beta   90.00
_cell.angle_gamma   90.00
#
_symmetry.space_group_name_H-M   'P 1'
#
loop_
_entity.id
_entity.type
_entity.pdbx_description
1 polymer ?
#
loop_
_entity_poly.entity_id
_entity_poly.type
_entity_poly.pdbx_seq_one_letter_code
_entity_poly.pdbx_strand_id
1 'polypeptide(L)'
;MGNSLCRPNLGENCVGAYAYNGCADCPLMNQLFCCGTPRWSTNHCDGKSFSDPKWAPGTQLRNGFDDLLNGPEMASALEEAPRACWGYKTVTNMAPHLNQGWCRETNEKVLGPQGYECRAHHWVTYGSKGERQEHMVIAVSKK
;
A
#
# COMPACT_ATOMS: atom_id res chain seq x y z
N MET A 1 -13.43 -8.09 -22.30
CA MET A 1 -12.12 -8.73 -22.01
C MET A 1 -11.60 -8.08 -20.74
N GLY A 2 -11.52 -8.85 -19.66
CA GLY A 2 -11.32 -8.33 -18.30
C GLY A 2 -9.91 -7.79 -18.11
N ASN A 3 -9.78 -6.47 -18.02
CA ASN A 3 -8.55 -5.84 -17.56
C ASN A 3 -8.41 -6.11 -16.07
N SER A 4 -7.53 -7.03 -15.71
CA SER A 4 -7.12 -7.26 -14.33
C SER A 4 -6.43 -6.00 -13.80
N LEU A 5 -7.22 -5.12 -13.17
CA LEU A 5 -6.78 -4.07 -12.23
C LEU A 5 -6.04 -4.65 -10.99
N CYS A 6 -5.81 -5.96 -10.96
CA CYS A 6 -5.45 -6.70 -9.77
C CYS A 6 -4.01 -7.20 -9.84
N ARG A 7 -3.12 -6.33 -9.35
CA ARG A 7 -1.94 -6.62 -8.53
C ARG A 7 -0.71 -7.24 -9.21
N PRO A 8 0.50 -6.84 -8.78
CA PRO A 8 1.69 -7.66 -8.97
C PRO A 8 1.50 -8.99 -8.23
N ASN A 9 2.21 -10.05 -8.65
CA ASN A 9 2.29 -11.27 -7.84
C ASN A 9 2.94 -10.93 -6.49
N LEU A 10 2.13 -10.83 -5.44
CA LEU A 10 2.57 -10.48 -4.07
C LEU A 10 3.17 -11.68 -3.32
N GLY A 11 3.28 -12.83 -3.98
CA GLY A 11 3.80 -14.07 -3.41
C GLY A 11 2.74 -14.90 -2.69
N GLU A 12 3.05 -16.18 -2.48
CA GLU A 12 2.14 -17.16 -1.86
C GLU A 12 1.94 -16.94 -0.35
N ASN A 13 2.87 -16.23 0.28
CA ASN A 13 2.84 -15.92 1.72
C ASN A 13 2.09 -14.63 2.06
N CYS A 14 1.53 -13.93 1.06
CA CYS A 14 0.78 -12.70 1.27
C CYS A 14 -0.55 -12.99 1.98
N VAL A 15 -0.74 -12.38 3.16
CA VAL A 15 -1.93 -12.52 4.02
C VAL A 15 -2.84 -11.28 4.00
N GLY A 16 -2.34 -10.16 3.49
CA GLY A 16 -3.11 -8.92 3.36
C GLY A 16 -2.44 -7.94 2.41
N ALA A 17 -3.21 -7.07 1.76
CA ALA A 17 -2.66 -5.97 1.00
C ALA A 17 -3.59 -4.75 0.99
N TYR A 18 -2.99 -3.57 1.11
CA TYR A 18 -3.67 -2.30 1.27
C TYR A 18 -3.32 -1.42 0.08
N ALA A 19 -4.31 -1.09 -0.74
CA ALA A 19 -4.14 -0.21 -1.88
C ALA A 19 -4.04 1.25 -1.45
N TYR A 20 -3.07 1.94 -2.02
CA TYR A 20 -2.92 3.37 -1.86
C TYR A 20 -3.88 4.10 -2.81
N ASN A 21 -4.92 4.74 -2.26
CA ASN A 21 -5.84 5.57 -3.02
C ASN A 21 -5.47 7.05 -2.84
N GLY A 22 -4.91 7.66 -3.88
CA GLY A 22 -4.84 9.11 -4.00
C GLY A 22 -6.23 9.67 -4.32
N CYS A 23 -7.02 10.01 -3.30
CA CYS A 23 -8.41 10.52 -3.36
C CYS A 23 -9.50 9.54 -3.88
N ALA A 24 -10.63 9.45 -3.15
CA ALA A 24 -11.73 8.51 -3.38
C ALA A 24 -12.99 9.08 -4.05
N ASP A 25 -13.16 10.40 -4.19
CA ASP A 25 -14.35 11.00 -4.85
C ASP A 25 -14.16 11.21 -6.37
N CYS A 26 -13.03 10.79 -6.93
CA CYS A 26 -12.78 10.84 -8.36
C CYS A 26 -12.92 9.41 -8.94
N PRO A 27 -13.87 9.15 -9.86
CA PRO A 27 -14.09 7.84 -10.49
C PRO A 27 -12.96 7.39 -11.44
N LEU A 28 -11.79 8.02 -11.33
CA LEU A 28 -10.61 7.78 -12.14
C LEU A 28 -9.45 7.56 -11.16
N MET A 29 -8.96 6.31 -11.05
CA MET A 29 -7.75 5.93 -10.31
C MET A 29 -6.45 6.55 -10.89
N ASN A 30 -6.49 7.77 -11.43
CA ASN A 30 -5.46 8.27 -12.34
C ASN A 30 -4.80 9.59 -11.90
N GLN A 31 -5.12 10.14 -10.73
CA GLN A 31 -4.45 11.34 -10.25
C GLN A 31 -4.19 11.27 -8.76
N LEU A 32 -2.93 10.96 -8.41
CA LEU A 32 -2.34 11.34 -7.14
C LEU A 32 -2.59 12.85 -6.96
N PHE A 33 -3.35 13.23 -5.92
CA PHE A 33 -3.55 14.61 -5.42
C PHE A 33 -4.70 15.48 -5.97
N CYS A 34 -5.87 14.94 -6.33
CA CYS A 34 -7.01 15.82 -6.64
C CYS A 34 -7.72 16.40 -5.40
N CYS A 35 -7.77 15.70 -4.25
CA CYS A 35 -8.64 16.09 -3.12
C CYS A 35 -8.01 16.04 -1.72
N GLY A 36 -6.67 16.10 -1.63
CA GLY A 36 -5.99 16.53 -0.40
C GLY A 36 -5.96 15.57 0.80
N THR A 37 -6.35 14.30 0.69
CA THR A 37 -6.08 13.32 1.78
C THR A 37 -5.71 11.94 1.24
N PRO A 38 -4.45 11.50 1.41
CA PRO A 38 -4.03 10.12 1.15
C PRO A 38 -4.83 9.14 2.00
N ARG A 39 -5.36 8.05 1.42
CA ARG A 39 -6.02 6.98 2.19
C ARG A 39 -5.61 5.61 1.69
N TRP A 40 -5.42 4.69 2.62
CA TRP A 40 -5.25 3.27 2.34
C TRP A 40 -6.61 2.56 2.35
N SER A 41 -6.84 1.66 1.40
CA SER A 41 -8.07 0.85 1.34
C SER A 41 -7.74 -0.62 1.14
N THR A 42 -8.49 -1.49 1.80
CA THR A 42 -8.43 -2.94 1.61
C THR A 42 -9.33 -3.44 0.47
N ASN A 43 -10.19 -2.57 -0.10
CA ASN A 43 -11.20 -2.99 -1.07
C ASN A 43 -10.56 -3.62 -2.31
N HIS A 44 -11.03 -4.84 -2.64
CA HIS A 44 -10.54 -5.66 -3.76
C HIS A 44 -9.07 -6.08 -3.66
N CYS A 45 -8.43 -5.81 -2.52
CA CYS A 45 -7.02 -6.04 -2.28
C CYS A 45 -6.69 -7.06 -1.19
N ASP A 46 -7.65 -7.84 -0.75
CA ASP A 46 -7.36 -8.94 0.17
C ASP A 46 -6.70 -10.09 -0.62
N GLY A 47 -5.38 -10.24 -0.43
CA GLY A 47 -4.62 -11.35 -1.02
C GLY A 47 -5.21 -12.66 -0.52
N LYS A 48 -5.69 -13.49 -1.47
CA LYS A 48 -6.10 -14.91 -1.49
C LYS A 48 -6.46 -15.72 -0.23
N SER A 49 -6.21 -15.27 1.00
CA SER A 49 -6.41 -16.07 2.20
C SER A 49 -6.38 -15.20 3.46
N PHE A 50 -7.56 -14.74 3.90
CA PHE A 50 -7.85 -14.50 5.32
C PHE A 50 -7.80 -15.79 6.16
N SER A 51 -7.18 -16.86 5.66
CA SER A 51 -7.09 -18.13 6.35
C SER A 51 -6.08 -18.10 7.49
N ASP A 52 -5.31 -17.03 7.65
CA ASP A 52 -4.52 -16.81 8.85
C ASP A 52 -5.37 -16.18 9.96
N PRO A 53 -5.70 -16.93 11.04
CA PRO A 53 -6.51 -16.42 12.13
C PRO A 53 -5.89 -15.22 12.85
N LYS A 54 -4.56 -15.05 12.82
CA LYS A 54 -3.89 -13.91 13.45
C LYS A 54 -4.04 -12.61 12.65
N TRP A 55 -4.30 -12.70 11.35
CA TRP A 55 -4.51 -11.55 10.45
C TRP A 55 -6.00 -11.32 10.11
N ALA A 56 -6.91 -12.02 10.79
CA ALA A 56 -8.35 -11.84 10.60
C ALA A 56 -8.81 -10.43 11.02
N PRO A 57 -9.92 -9.91 10.45
CA PRO A 57 -10.53 -8.66 10.90
C PRO A 57 -10.77 -8.67 12.43
N GLY A 58 -10.40 -7.59 13.11
CA GLY A 58 -10.63 -7.41 14.55
C GLY A 58 -9.57 -8.02 15.48
N THR A 59 -8.55 -8.69 14.95
CA THR A 59 -7.41 -9.13 15.79
C THR A 59 -6.57 -7.94 16.24
N GLN A 60 -5.94 -8.05 17.41
CA GLN A 60 -5.04 -6.99 17.91
C GLN A 60 -3.89 -6.70 16.95
N LEU A 61 -3.34 -7.73 16.30
CA LEU A 61 -2.25 -7.58 15.35
C LEU A 61 -2.68 -6.76 14.12
N ARG A 62 -3.84 -7.10 13.53
CA ARG A 62 -4.36 -6.37 12.38
C ARG A 62 -4.77 -4.96 12.75
N ASN A 63 -5.50 -4.78 13.86
CA ASN A 63 -5.93 -3.46 14.31
C ASN A 63 -4.72 -2.56 14.59
N GLY A 64 -3.68 -3.06 15.27
CA GLY A 64 -2.46 -2.31 15.52
C GLY A 64 -1.70 -1.94 14.25
N PHE A 65 -1.71 -2.81 13.23
CA PHE A 65 -1.17 -2.45 11.92
C PHE A 65 -2.02 -1.41 11.20
N ASP A 66 -3.35 -1.55 11.21
CA ASP A 66 -4.29 -0.60 10.62
C ASP A 66 -4.16 0.79 11.29
N ASP A 67 -3.92 0.85 12.59
CA ASP A 67 -3.67 2.10 13.33
C ASP A 67 -2.37 2.77 12.87
N LEU A 68 -1.28 2.01 12.68
CA LEU A 68 -0.02 2.54 12.14
C LEU A 68 -0.17 3.02 10.69
N LEU A 69 -0.92 2.26 9.89
CA LEU A 69 -1.15 2.56 8.48
C LEU A 69 -1.95 3.85 8.29
N ASN A 70 -2.91 4.10 9.19
CA ASN A 70 -3.74 5.32 9.19
C ASN A 70 -3.16 6.42 10.11
N GLY A 71 -2.03 6.16 10.76
CA GLY A 71 -1.41 7.05 11.72
C GLY A 71 -0.60 8.19 11.09
N PRO A 72 -0.20 9.19 11.90
CA PRO A 72 0.57 10.34 11.44
C PRO A 72 1.95 9.96 10.90
N GLU A 73 2.55 8.86 11.38
CA GLU A 73 3.86 8.39 10.97
C GLU A 73 3.89 7.96 9.49
N MET A 74 2.85 7.27 9.02
CA MET A 74 2.71 6.93 7.61
C MET A 74 2.52 8.19 6.75
N ALA A 75 1.70 9.14 7.22
CA ALA A 75 1.52 10.41 6.52
C ALA A 75 2.83 11.19 6.39
N SER A 76 3.63 11.26 7.46
CA SER A 76 4.96 11.88 7.44
C SER A 76 5.92 11.17 6.49
N ALA A 77 5.95 9.83 6.47
CA ALA A 77 6.80 9.07 5.56
C ALA A 77 6.43 9.30 4.08
N LEU A 78 5.13 9.41 3.77
CA LEU A 78 4.69 9.83 2.43
C LEU A 78 5.05 11.29 2.14
N GLU A 79 5.08 12.14 3.17
CA GLU A 79 5.45 13.54 3.02
C GLU A 79 6.95 13.75 2.72
N GLU A 80 7.80 12.94 3.34
CA GLU A 80 9.26 12.97 3.22
C GLU A 80 9.79 12.28 1.96
N ALA A 81 8.96 11.48 1.28
CA ALA A 81 9.34 10.76 0.08
C ALA A 81 9.90 11.69 -1.02
N PRO A 82 11.02 11.32 -1.69
CA PRO A 82 11.64 12.15 -2.71
C PRO A 82 10.69 12.51 -3.86
N ARG A 83 10.72 13.77 -4.26
CA ARG A 83 9.98 14.28 -5.44
C ARG A 83 10.73 13.92 -6.72
N ALA A 84 10.00 13.64 -7.80
CA ALA A 84 10.57 13.49 -9.13
C ALA A 84 11.07 14.86 -9.66
N CYS A 85 11.80 14.89 -10.80
CA CYS A 85 12.43 16.11 -11.33
C CYS A 85 11.44 17.24 -11.71
N TRP A 86 10.13 17.03 -11.55
CA TRP A 86 9.05 17.97 -11.78
C TRP A 86 8.31 18.38 -10.51
N GLY A 87 8.83 18.03 -9.32
CA GLY A 87 8.26 18.42 -8.02
C GLY A 87 7.08 17.57 -7.55
N TYR A 88 6.60 16.62 -8.34
CA TYR A 88 5.55 15.67 -7.96
C TYR A 88 6.12 14.43 -7.27
N LYS A 89 5.37 13.87 -6.31
CA LYS A 89 5.67 12.56 -5.72
C LYS A 89 5.03 11.47 -6.57
N THR A 90 5.83 10.47 -6.92
CA THR A 90 5.40 9.31 -7.71
C THR A 90 5.50 8.05 -6.86
N VAL A 91 4.68 7.05 -7.14
CA VAL A 91 4.74 5.76 -6.42
C VAL A 91 6.10 5.08 -6.54
N THR A 92 6.81 5.35 -7.64
CA THR A 92 8.17 4.85 -7.90
C THR A 92 9.20 5.37 -6.90
N ASN A 93 8.96 6.55 -6.30
CA ASN A 93 9.82 7.12 -5.27
C ASN A 93 9.27 6.83 -3.87
N MET A 94 7.94 6.87 -3.72
CA MET A 94 7.28 6.63 -2.43
C MET A 94 7.49 5.19 -1.95
N ALA A 95 7.28 4.17 -2.78
CA ALA A 95 7.37 2.79 -2.33
C ALA A 95 8.77 2.39 -1.81
N PRO A 96 9.89 2.69 -2.51
CA PRO A 96 11.21 2.44 -1.97
C PRO A 96 11.50 3.20 -0.67
N HIS A 97 11.02 4.46 -0.58
CA HIS A 97 11.19 5.26 0.63
C HIS A 97 10.44 4.66 1.82
N LEU A 98 9.18 4.26 1.63
CA LEU A 98 8.40 3.55 2.66
C LEU A 98 9.08 2.24 3.08
N ASN A 99 9.67 1.50 2.15
CA ASN A 99 10.39 0.26 2.46
C ASN A 99 11.63 0.49 3.34
N GLN A 100 12.33 1.62 3.17
CA GLN A 100 13.54 1.96 3.93
C GLN A 100 13.24 2.56 5.31
N GLY A 101 12.12 3.27 5.45
CA GLY A 101 11.67 3.89 6.69
C GLY A 101 10.52 3.13 7.34
N TRP A 102 9.29 3.59 7.06
CA TRP A 102 8.08 3.13 7.74
C TRP A 102 7.93 1.59 7.78
N CYS A 103 8.04 0.88 6.65
CA CYS A 103 7.87 -0.57 6.62
C CYS A 103 8.94 -1.27 7.47
N ARG A 104 10.20 -0.80 7.45
CA ARG A 104 11.27 -1.36 8.27
C ARG A 104 10.93 -1.24 9.75
N GLU A 105 10.50 -0.05 10.19
CA GLU A 105 10.15 0.18 11.59
C GLU A 105 8.91 -0.62 12.03
N THR A 106 7.87 -0.66 11.20
CA THR A 106 6.67 -1.48 11.44
C THR A 106 7.01 -2.97 11.52
N ASN A 107 7.95 -3.42 10.69
CA ASN A 107 8.44 -4.80 10.70
C ASN A 107 9.25 -5.12 11.96
N GLU A 108 10.05 -4.20 12.45
CA GLU A 108 10.86 -4.41 13.66
C GLU A 108 10.01 -4.38 14.93
N LYS A 109 9.07 -3.43 15.03
CA LYS A 109 8.33 -3.15 16.27
C LYS A 109 7.06 -4.00 16.42
N VAL A 110 6.34 -4.27 15.32
CA VAL A 110 4.99 -4.85 15.38
C VAL A 110 4.89 -6.19 14.68
N LEU A 111 5.26 -6.26 13.40
CA LEU A 111 5.01 -7.45 12.58
C LEU A 111 6.03 -8.58 12.80
N GLY A 112 7.31 -8.21 12.93
CA GLY A 112 8.41 -9.15 13.08
C GLY A 112 8.29 -10.07 14.30
N PRO A 113 7.98 -9.56 15.50
CA PRO A 113 7.73 -10.39 16.68
C PRO A 113 6.60 -11.41 16.49
N GLN A 114 5.70 -11.18 15.54
CA GLN A 114 4.57 -12.06 15.25
C GLN A 114 4.79 -12.99 14.05
N GLY A 115 5.97 -12.90 13.39
CA GLY A 115 6.30 -13.72 12.21
C GLY A 115 5.79 -13.15 10.88
N TYR A 116 5.50 -11.85 10.82
CA TYR A 116 5.04 -11.16 9.61
C TYR A 116 6.04 -10.09 9.16
N GLU A 117 5.90 -9.67 7.91
CA GLU A 117 6.51 -8.47 7.36
C GLU A 117 5.55 -7.75 6.43
N CYS A 118 5.72 -6.44 6.30
CA CYS A 118 5.09 -5.62 5.29
C CYS A 118 6.11 -5.04 4.32
N ARG A 119 5.69 -4.86 3.06
CA ARG A 119 6.47 -4.21 2.00
C ARG A 119 5.57 -3.36 1.12
N ALA A 120 6.06 -2.20 0.73
CA ALA A 120 5.46 -1.36 -0.30
C ALA A 120 5.84 -1.89 -1.70
N HIS A 121 4.83 -2.23 -2.49
CA HIS A 121 4.96 -2.59 -3.90
C HIS A 121 4.34 -1.49 -4.74
N HIS A 122 4.93 -1.21 -5.91
CA HIS A 122 4.37 -0.29 -6.87
C HIS A 122 4.43 -0.86 -8.27
N TRP A 123 3.53 -0.40 -9.13
CA TRP A 123 3.57 -0.69 -10.56
C TRP A 123 2.88 0.44 -11.32
N VAL A 124 3.12 0.46 -12.62
CA VAL A 124 2.54 1.45 -13.53
C VAL A 124 1.77 0.69 -14.60
N THR A 125 0.51 1.05 -14.80
CA THR A 125 -0.26 0.61 -15.96
C THR A 125 -0.49 1.77 -16.91
N TYR A 126 -0.91 1.45 -18.13
CA TYR A 126 -1.29 2.44 -19.12
C TYR A 126 -2.71 2.11 -19.58
N GLY A 127 -3.58 3.12 -19.57
CA GLY A 127 -4.94 2.93 -20.05
C GLY A 127 -5.03 2.99 -21.58
N SER A 128 -6.26 2.92 -22.09
CA SER A 128 -6.53 2.74 -23.53
C SER A 128 -6.05 3.90 -24.42
N LYS A 129 -5.81 5.08 -23.83
CA LYS A 129 -5.30 6.28 -24.53
C LYS A 129 -3.85 6.58 -24.15
N GLY A 130 -3.15 5.64 -23.52
CA GLY A 130 -1.76 5.80 -23.06
C GLY A 130 -1.63 6.57 -21.75
N GLU A 131 -2.73 6.81 -21.03
CA GLU A 131 -2.70 7.46 -19.73
C GLU A 131 -1.93 6.62 -18.71
N ARG A 132 -0.84 7.18 -18.15
CA ARG A 132 -0.05 6.55 -17.10
C ARG A 132 -0.87 6.50 -15.81
N GLN A 133 -0.99 5.32 -15.23
CA GLN A 133 -1.67 5.10 -13.96
C GLN A 133 -0.69 4.48 -12.98
N GLU A 134 -0.54 5.12 -11.83
CA GLU A 134 0.41 4.73 -10.80
C GLU A 134 -0.32 3.99 -9.68
N HIS A 135 0.20 2.82 -9.33
CA HIS A 135 -0.40 1.96 -8.32
C HIS A 135 0.61 1.67 -7.24
N MET A 136 0.14 1.65 -6.00
CA MET A 136 0.96 1.26 -4.86
C MET A 136 0.11 0.46 -3.88
N VAL A 137 0.70 -0.55 -3.28
CA VAL A 137 0.11 -1.32 -2.19
C VAL A 137 1.13 -1.49 -1.07
N ILE A 138 0.68 -1.57 0.18
CA ILE A 138 1.43 -2.24 1.24
C ILE A 138 0.93 -3.68 1.32
N ALA A 139 1.79 -4.65 1.04
CA ALA A 139 1.49 -6.06 1.21
C ALA A 139 2.05 -6.54 2.54
N VAL A 140 1.29 -7.37 3.25
CA VAL A 140 1.70 -8.07 4.47
C VAL A 140 1.82 -9.56 4.16
N SER A 141 2.93 -10.15 4.56
CA SER A 141 3.28 -11.54 4.28
C SER A 141 3.84 -12.23 5.51
N LYS A 142 3.73 -13.56 5.56
CA LYS A 142 4.46 -14.40 6.53
C LYS A 142 5.95 -14.41 6.20
N LYS A 143 6.78 -14.35 7.23
CA LYS A 143 8.22 -14.60 7.13
C LYS A 143 8.53 -16.09 6.99
#